data_AF-A0A967ATN3-F1
#
_entry.id   AF-A0A967ATN3-F1
#
_cell.length_a   1.000
_cell.length_b   1.000
_cell.length_c   1.000
_cell.angle_alpha   90.00
_cell.angle_beta   90.00
_cell.angle_gamma   90.00
#
_symmetry.space_group_name_H-M   'P 1'
#
loop_
_entity.id
_entity.type
_entity.pdbx_description
1 polymer ?
#
loop_
_entity_poly.entity_id
_entity_poly.type
_entity_poly.pdbx_seq_one_letter_code
_entity_poly.pdbx_strand_id
1 'polypeptide(L)'
;MFFRFAQDEDKIVYVDNIRLFNGFNMTKDLNRINGEKINKQKKKLDSLYTIYGIFKDNNQTDKLGALETQLRNQDQELKNMNERFSNEISQAVWNRLNSYIKDYGAANGYKIVLGTQGNGNVMFAQEGIDITEAVISYSNSLYEGEL
;
A
#
# COMPACT_ATOMS: atom_id res chain seq x y z
N MET A 1 -29.62 -47.39 -9.44
CA MET A 1 -28.25 -46.97 -9.07
C MET A 1 -28.14 -45.49 -9.40
N PHE A 2 -28.26 -44.61 -8.41
CA PHE A 2 -28.07 -43.18 -8.63
C PHE A 2 -26.58 -42.89 -8.62
N PHE A 3 -26.00 -42.63 -9.80
CA PHE A 3 -24.66 -42.08 -9.89
C PHE A 3 -24.71 -40.64 -9.36
N ARG A 4 -24.19 -40.45 -8.15
CA ARG A 4 -23.93 -39.12 -7.61
C ARG A 4 -22.72 -38.60 -8.36
N PHE A 5 -22.94 -37.81 -9.41
CA PHE A 5 -21.88 -36.99 -9.97
C PHE A 5 -21.38 -36.10 -8.81
N ALA A 6 -20.12 -36.25 -8.43
CA ALA A 6 -19.45 -35.23 -7.64
C ALA A 6 -19.41 -34.00 -8.55
N GLN A 7 -20.35 -33.09 -8.33
CA GLN A 7 -20.31 -31.79 -8.97
C GLN A 7 -19.08 -31.11 -8.37
N ASP A 8 -18.01 -31.04 -9.15
CA ASP A 8 -16.84 -30.24 -8.83
C ASP A 8 -17.35 -28.79 -8.82
N GLU A 9 -17.84 -28.32 -7.67
CA GLU A 9 -18.34 -26.96 -7.54
C GLU A 9 -17.13 -26.06 -7.80
N ASP A 10 -17.16 -25.35 -8.93
CA ASP A 10 -16.18 -24.32 -9.24
C ASP A 10 -16.18 -23.30 -8.09
N LYS A 11 -15.25 -23.44 -7.15
CA LYS A 11 -15.18 -22.61 -5.94
C LYS A 11 -14.70 -21.22 -6.34
N ILE A 12 -15.66 -20.32 -6.49
CA ILE A 12 -15.47 -18.89 -6.62
C ILE A 12 -15.39 -18.31 -5.21
N VAL A 13 -14.32 -17.59 -4.92
CA VAL A 13 -14.05 -16.94 -3.63
C VAL A 13 -13.71 -15.48 -3.85
N TYR A 14 -13.69 -14.68 -2.78
CA TYR A 14 -13.24 -13.28 -2.86
C TYR A 14 -12.25 -12.90 -1.76
N VAL A 15 -11.52 -11.83 -2.05
CA VAL A 15 -10.68 -11.09 -1.10
C VAL A 15 -11.12 -9.63 -1.07
N ASP A 16 -11.10 -9.03 0.12
CA ASP A 16 -11.20 -7.58 0.28
C ASP A 16 -9.83 -6.96 0.01
N ASN A 17 -9.71 -6.22 -1.09
CA ASN A 17 -8.46 -5.63 -1.54
C ASN A 17 -7.89 -4.62 -0.55
N ILE A 18 -8.75 -3.87 0.15
CA ILE A 18 -8.33 -2.82 1.09
C ILE A 18 -7.76 -3.48 2.35
N ARG A 19 -8.47 -4.47 2.90
CA ARG A 19 -8.01 -5.25 4.04
C ARG A 19 -6.76 -6.04 3.72
N LEU A 20 -6.71 -6.70 2.57
CA LEU A 20 -5.53 -7.46 2.14
C LEU A 20 -4.30 -6.57 2.00
N PHE A 21 -4.43 -5.44 1.28
CA PHE A 21 -3.33 -4.50 1.10
C PHE A 21 -2.81 -3.97 2.44
N ASN A 22 -3.70 -3.54 3.34
CA ASN A 22 -3.32 -2.98 4.64
C ASN A 22 -2.83 -4.03 5.63
N GLY A 23 -3.34 -5.26 5.54
CA GLY A 23 -2.98 -6.39 6.39
C GLY A 23 -1.62 -6.99 6.06
N PHE A 24 -1.15 -6.82 4.84
CA PHE A 24 0.13 -7.35 4.36
C PHE A 24 1.33 -6.60 4.99
N ASN A 25 2.27 -7.34 5.56
CA ASN A 25 3.37 -6.78 6.35
C ASN A 25 4.36 -5.98 5.50
N MET A 26 4.60 -6.38 4.25
CA MET A 26 5.39 -5.59 3.30
C MET A 26 4.82 -4.17 3.12
N THR A 27 3.49 -4.01 3.12
CA THR A 27 2.84 -2.69 3.05
C THR A 27 3.22 -1.84 4.25
N LYS A 28 3.15 -2.41 5.46
CA LYS A 28 3.50 -1.71 6.70
C LYS A 28 4.97 -1.31 6.71
N ASP A 29 5.86 -2.19 6.29
CA ASP A 29 7.30 -1.92 6.24
C ASP A 29 7.67 -0.84 5.23
N LEU A 30 7.12 -0.91 4.02
CA LEU A 30 7.36 0.11 3.00
C LEU A 30 6.80 1.47 3.41
N ASN A 31 5.60 1.50 4.01
CA ASN A 31 5.01 2.73 4.54
C ASN A 31 5.86 3.32 5.66
N ARG A 32 6.41 2.50 6.57
CA ARG A 32 7.32 2.94 7.63
C ARG A 32 8.60 3.55 7.06
N ILE A 33 9.28 2.81 6.18
CA ILE A 33 10.56 3.23 5.58
C ILE A 33 10.40 4.52 4.78
N ASN A 34 9.35 4.63 3.97
CA ASN A 34 9.14 5.82 3.14
C ASN A 34 8.55 6.98 3.95
N GLY A 35 7.76 6.70 4.99
CA GLY A 35 7.30 7.69 5.97
C GLY A 35 8.46 8.36 6.70
N GLU A 36 9.50 7.61 7.08
CA GLU A 36 10.73 8.16 7.67
C GLU A 36 11.45 9.11 6.70
N LYS A 37 11.54 8.74 5.41
CA LYS A 37 12.14 9.61 4.37
C LYS A 37 11.35 10.90 4.16
N ILE A 38 10.02 10.79 4.09
CA ILE A 38 9.11 11.96 3.98
C ILE A 38 9.28 12.87 5.20
N ASN A 39 9.29 12.30 6.41
CA ASN A 39 9.44 13.07 7.63
C ASN A 39 10.80 13.79 7.72
N LYS A 40 11.88 13.15 7.25
CA LYS A 40 13.20 13.79 7.17
C LYS A 40 13.18 14.99 6.22
N GLN A 41 12.55 14.85 5.05
CA GLN A 41 12.41 15.94 4.08
C GLN A 41 11.55 17.07 4.63
N LYS A 42 10.44 16.74 5.32
CA LYS A 42 9.58 17.71 6.00
C LYS A 42 10.34 18.52 7.05
N LYS A 43 11.11 17.87 7.92
CA LYS A 43 11.94 18.57 8.93
C LYS A 43 12.94 19.54 8.32
N LYS A 44 13.54 19.16 7.18
CA LYS A 44 14.45 20.05 6.43
C LYS A 44 13.70 21.29 5.94
N LEU A 45 12.53 21.11 5.36
CA LEU A 45 11.66 22.19 4.90
C LEU A 45 11.21 23.10 6.05
N ASP A 46 10.76 22.55 7.18
CA ASP A 46 10.36 23.30 8.37
C ASP A 46 11.50 24.17 8.91
N SER A 47 12.73 23.63 8.87
CA SER A 47 13.94 24.38 9.26
C SER A 47 14.20 25.55 8.32
N LEU A 48 13.99 25.37 7.01
CA LEU A 48 14.13 26.46 6.04
C LEU A 48 13.07 27.54 6.21
N TYR A 49 11.83 27.16 6.51
CA TYR A 49 10.76 28.13 6.82
C TYR A 49 11.10 28.95 8.07
N THR A 50 11.67 28.30 9.09
CA THR A 50 12.12 28.97 10.31
C THR A 50 13.22 29.99 10.00
N ILE A 51 14.23 29.60 9.22
CA ILE A 51 15.32 30.51 8.81
C ILE A 51 14.77 31.67 7.96
N TYR A 52 13.82 31.39 7.06
CA TYR A 52 13.19 32.41 6.22
C TYR A 52 12.46 33.47 7.06
N GLY A 53 11.71 33.04 8.09
CA GLY A 53 11.10 33.97 9.05
C GLY A 53 12.12 34.86 9.73
N ILE A 54 13.22 34.28 10.25
CA ILE A 54 14.30 35.04 10.90
C ILE A 54 14.94 36.06 9.96
N PHE A 55 15.22 35.69 8.71
CA PHE A 55 15.83 36.62 7.74
C PHE A 55 14.87 37.73 7.32
N LYS A 56 13.58 37.40 7.21
CA LYS A 56 12.54 38.37 6.92
C LYS A 56 12.39 39.39 8.05
N ASP A 57 12.35 38.93 9.30
CA ASP A 57 12.22 39.79 10.48
C ASP A 57 13.45 40.68 10.69
N ASN A 58 14.64 40.18 10.34
CA ASN A 58 15.90 40.91 10.44
C ASN A 58 16.23 41.77 9.19
N ASN A 59 15.30 41.94 8.24
CA ASN A 59 15.50 42.69 6.99
C ASN A 59 16.72 42.25 6.16
N GLN A 60 17.09 40.96 6.19
CA GLN A 60 18.20 40.40 5.41
C GLN A 60 17.79 40.09 3.96
N THR A 61 17.37 41.13 3.22
CA THR A 61 16.78 41.02 1.87
C THR A 61 17.65 40.27 0.87
N ASP A 62 18.97 40.41 0.97
CA ASP A 62 19.93 39.80 0.04
C ASP A 62 19.94 38.26 0.12
N LYS A 63 19.49 37.69 1.25
CA LYS A 63 19.44 36.24 1.48
C LYS A 63 18.07 35.63 1.17
N LEU A 64 17.03 36.45 1.02
CA LEU A 64 15.66 35.96 0.86
C LEU A 64 15.42 35.30 -0.49
N GLY A 65 15.89 35.88 -1.60
CA GLY A 65 15.61 35.35 -2.94
C GLY A 65 16.16 33.94 -3.19
N ALA A 66 17.38 33.66 -2.72
CA ALA A 66 17.97 32.33 -2.79
C ALA A 66 17.21 31.32 -1.91
N LEU A 67 16.79 31.75 -0.71
CA LEU A 67 16.06 30.92 0.23
C LEU A 67 14.63 30.63 -0.24
N GLU A 68 13.94 31.57 -0.87
CA GLU A 68 12.62 31.36 -1.49
C GLU A 68 12.69 30.33 -2.61
N THR A 69 13.72 30.42 -3.45
CA THR A 69 13.96 29.43 -4.51
C THR A 69 14.19 28.05 -3.91
N GLN A 70 14.97 27.97 -2.83
CA GLN A 70 15.22 26.72 -2.13
C GLN A 70 13.95 26.14 -1.50
N LEU A 71 13.14 26.97 -0.82
CA LEU A 71 11.84 26.56 -0.25
C LEU A 71 10.93 25.97 -1.31
N ARG A 72 10.72 26.68 -2.43
CA ARG A 72 9.89 26.20 -3.55
C ARG A 72 10.37 24.85 -4.08
N ASN A 73 11.68 24.67 -4.23
CA ASN A 73 12.26 23.42 -4.71
C ASN A 73 12.04 22.28 -3.71
N GLN A 74 12.23 22.53 -2.41
CA GLN A 74 12.02 21.52 -1.36
C GLN A 74 10.55 21.16 -1.16
N ASP A 75 9.63 22.11 -1.32
CA ASP A 75 8.19 21.88 -1.34
C ASP A 75 7.79 20.98 -2.51
N GLN A 76 8.30 21.28 -3.71
CA GLN A 76 8.01 20.46 -4.90
C GLN A 76 8.60 19.05 -4.74
N GLU A 77 9.81 18.94 -4.21
CA GLU A 77 10.45 17.65 -3.92
C GLU A 77 9.61 16.83 -2.94
N LEU A 78 9.12 17.44 -1.86
CA LEU A 78 8.26 16.76 -0.88
C LEU A 78 6.96 16.27 -1.51
N LYS A 79 6.30 17.08 -2.36
CA LYS A 79 5.09 16.66 -3.08
C LYS A 79 5.37 15.48 -4.01
N ASN A 80 6.41 15.58 -4.85
CA ASN A 80 6.81 14.52 -5.76
C ASN A 80 7.18 13.23 -5.02
N MET A 81 7.85 13.32 -3.86
CA MET A 81 8.16 12.17 -3.03
C MET A 81 6.91 11.46 -2.52
N ASN A 82 5.90 12.20 -2.05
CA ASN A 82 4.65 11.62 -1.58
C ASN A 82 3.92 10.87 -2.69
N GLU A 83 3.76 11.51 -3.86
CA GLU A 83 3.09 10.90 -5.02
C GLU A 83 3.84 9.67 -5.53
N ARG A 84 5.17 9.78 -5.68
CA ARG A 84 6.01 8.68 -6.16
C ARG A 84 5.97 7.49 -5.20
N PHE A 85 6.16 7.72 -3.90
CA PHE A 85 6.14 6.62 -2.93
C PHE A 85 4.78 5.97 -2.82
N SER A 86 3.68 6.73 -2.86
CA SER A 86 2.34 6.14 -2.88
C SER A 86 2.17 5.15 -4.04
N ASN A 87 2.61 5.54 -5.24
CA ASN A 87 2.49 4.70 -6.44
C ASN A 87 3.45 3.50 -6.41
N GLU A 88 4.72 3.72 -6.07
CA GLU A 88 5.75 2.68 -6.00
C GLU A 88 5.41 1.62 -4.95
N ILE A 89 4.96 2.02 -3.76
CA ILE A 89 4.53 1.11 -2.70
C ILE A 89 3.35 0.28 -3.20
N SER A 90 2.32 0.94 -3.73
CA SER A 90 1.13 0.26 -4.20
C SER A 90 1.45 -0.78 -5.27
N GLN A 91 2.28 -0.41 -6.25
CA GLN A 91 2.68 -1.31 -7.32
C GLN A 91 3.53 -2.48 -6.81
N ALA A 92 4.51 -2.23 -5.94
CA ALA A 92 5.37 -3.27 -5.39
C ALA A 92 4.59 -4.28 -4.54
N VAL A 93 3.67 -3.78 -3.70
CA VAL A 93 2.79 -4.60 -2.88
C VAL A 93 1.86 -5.45 -3.74
N TRP A 94 1.16 -4.85 -4.72
CA TRP A 94 0.23 -5.60 -5.56
C TRP A 94 0.92 -6.64 -6.43
N ASN A 95 2.12 -6.33 -6.96
CA ASN A 95 2.90 -7.32 -7.71
C ASN A 95 3.20 -8.56 -6.86
N ARG A 96 3.51 -8.37 -5.58
CA ARG A 96 3.78 -9.48 -4.66
C ARG A 96 2.49 -10.23 -4.30
N LEU A 97 1.46 -9.51 -3.89
CA LEU A 97 0.16 -10.09 -3.52
C LEU A 97 -0.46 -10.88 -4.66
N ASN A 98 -0.37 -10.40 -5.90
CA ASN A 98 -0.89 -11.12 -7.06
C ASN A 98 -0.22 -12.49 -7.24
N SER A 99 1.08 -12.59 -6.96
CA SER A 99 1.77 -13.89 -6.97
C SER A 99 1.23 -14.80 -5.87
N TYR A 100 1.13 -14.29 -4.65
CA TYR A 100 0.68 -15.08 -3.49
C TYR A 100 -0.78 -15.52 -3.59
N ILE A 101 -1.67 -14.64 -4.08
CA ILE A 101 -3.08 -14.99 -4.35
C ILE A 101 -3.16 -16.10 -5.40
N LYS A 102 -2.35 -16.02 -6.45
CA LYS A 102 -2.32 -17.05 -7.51
C LYS A 102 -1.88 -18.40 -6.94
N ASP A 103 -0.80 -18.42 -6.17
CA ASP A 103 -0.25 -19.65 -5.59
C ASP A 103 -1.23 -20.25 -4.57
N TYR A 104 -1.80 -19.41 -3.69
CA TYR A 104 -2.83 -19.81 -2.74
C TYR A 104 -4.08 -20.36 -3.43
N GLY A 105 -4.54 -19.68 -4.49
CA GLY A 105 -5.70 -20.07 -5.29
C GLY A 105 -5.50 -21.43 -5.95
N ALA A 106 -4.35 -21.65 -6.58
CA ALA A 106 -3.99 -22.91 -7.20
C ALA A 106 -3.90 -24.05 -6.17
N ALA A 107 -3.25 -23.82 -5.02
CA ALA A 107 -3.08 -24.81 -3.96
C ALA A 107 -4.41 -25.26 -3.34
N ASN A 108 -5.41 -24.37 -3.28
CA ASN A 108 -6.73 -24.65 -2.72
C ASN A 108 -7.78 -25.06 -3.77
N GLY A 109 -7.39 -25.15 -5.05
CA GLY A 109 -8.28 -25.53 -6.15
C GLY A 109 -9.35 -24.49 -6.48
N TYR A 110 -9.16 -23.22 -6.10
CA TYR A 110 -10.08 -22.15 -6.47
C TYR A 110 -9.97 -21.84 -7.96
N LYS A 111 -11.12 -21.71 -8.61
CA LYS A 111 -11.17 -21.38 -10.05
C LYS A 111 -11.06 -19.89 -10.29
N ILE A 112 -11.63 -19.10 -9.38
CA ILE A 112 -11.68 -17.64 -9.46
C ILE A 112 -11.51 -17.06 -8.05
N VAL A 113 -10.63 -16.08 -7.93
CA VAL A 113 -10.54 -15.20 -6.75
C VAL A 113 -10.94 -13.79 -7.19
N LEU A 114 -12.03 -13.28 -6.64
CA LEU A 114 -12.54 -11.93 -6.92
C LEU A 114 -11.94 -10.92 -5.95
N GLY A 115 -11.48 -9.76 -6.45
CA GLY A 115 -11.08 -8.64 -5.61
C GLY A 115 -12.25 -7.68 -5.37
N THR A 116 -12.59 -7.40 -4.12
CA THR A 116 -13.65 -6.44 -3.74
C THR A 116 -13.05 -5.21 -3.08
N GLN A 117 -13.73 -4.06 -3.17
CA GLN A 117 -13.28 -2.78 -2.61
C GLN A 117 -14.34 -2.11 -1.73
N GLY A 118 -15.34 -2.86 -1.26
CA GLY A 118 -16.43 -2.34 -0.42
C GLY A 118 -17.43 -1.42 -1.14
N ASN A 119 -17.32 -1.24 -2.45
CA ASN A 119 -18.19 -0.39 -3.26
C ASN A 119 -19.33 -1.15 -3.99
N GLY A 120 -19.70 -2.34 -3.50
CA GLY A 120 -20.87 -3.08 -3.99
C GLY A 120 -20.61 -4.31 -4.86
N ASN A 121 -19.34 -4.68 -5.11
CA ASN A 121 -19.02 -5.88 -5.92
C ASN A 121 -19.47 -7.20 -5.27
N VAL A 122 -19.53 -7.25 -3.94
CA VAL A 122 -20.09 -8.36 -3.16
C VAL A 122 -20.87 -7.75 -2.00
N MET A 123 -22.18 -7.99 -1.97
CA MET A 123 -23.08 -7.47 -0.92
C MET A 123 -23.33 -8.49 0.19
N PHE A 124 -23.26 -9.78 -0.15
CA PHE A 124 -23.40 -10.90 0.75
C PHE A 124 -22.67 -12.10 0.16
N ALA A 125 -22.02 -12.88 1.00
CA ALA A 125 -21.51 -14.19 0.66
C ALA A 125 -21.67 -15.11 1.87
N GLN A 126 -21.88 -16.40 1.61
CA GLN A 126 -21.87 -17.40 2.67
C GLN A 126 -20.49 -17.48 3.32
N GLU A 127 -20.45 -17.96 4.56
CA GLU A 127 -19.21 -18.22 5.28
C GLU A 127 -18.29 -19.15 4.48
N GLY A 128 -16.98 -18.87 4.50
CA GLY A 128 -15.98 -19.63 3.75
C GLY A 128 -15.77 -19.18 2.29
N ILE A 129 -16.54 -18.22 1.77
CA ILE A 129 -16.29 -17.60 0.46
C ILE A 129 -15.35 -16.40 0.56
N ASP A 130 -15.39 -15.68 1.68
CA ASP A 130 -14.37 -14.68 2.02
C ASP A 130 -13.09 -15.39 2.48
N ILE A 131 -12.03 -15.27 1.69
CA ILE A 131 -10.71 -15.84 2.01
C ILE A 131 -9.69 -14.77 2.44
N THR A 132 -10.14 -13.53 2.70
CA THR A 132 -9.25 -12.37 2.97
C THR A 132 -8.24 -12.66 4.08
N GLU A 133 -8.69 -13.11 5.24
CA GLU A 133 -7.80 -13.36 6.39
C GLU A 133 -6.83 -14.51 6.12
N ALA A 134 -7.28 -15.56 5.45
CA ALA A 134 -6.42 -16.70 5.11
C ALA A 134 -5.31 -16.28 4.12
N VAL A 135 -5.64 -15.45 3.13
CA VAL A 135 -4.67 -14.90 2.17
C VAL A 135 -3.73 -13.91 2.85
N ILE A 136 -4.19 -13.08 3.78
CA ILE A 136 -3.31 -12.20 4.59
C ILE A 136 -2.29 -13.05 5.35
N SER A 137 -2.76 -14.08 6.08
CA SER A 137 -1.89 -14.96 6.86
C SER A 137 -0.86 -15.66 5.97
N TYR A 138 -1.30 -16.25 4.86
CA TYR A 138 -0.44 -16.92 3.89
C TYR A 138 0.61 -15.98 3.29
N SER A 139 0.18 -14.77 2.88
CA SER A 139 1.06 -13.77 2.27
C SER A 139 2.12 -13.29 3.26
N ASN A 140 1.75 -13.06 4.52
CA ASN A 140 2.69 -12.67 5.57
C ASN A 140 3.68 -13.80 5.88
N SER A 141 3.21 -15.04 5.99
CA SER A 141 4.09 -16.19 6.24
C SER A 141 5.15 -16.34 5.13
N LEU A 142 4.75 -16.20 3.86
CA LEU A 142 5.70 -16.21 2.73
C LEU A 142 6.66 -15.02 2.73
N TYR A 143 6.19 -13.84 3.13
CA TYR A 143 7.02 -12.64 3.21
C TYR A 143 8.05 -12.72 4.33
N GLU A 144 7.68 -13.33 5.46
CA GLU A 144 8.51 -13.51 6.65
C GLU A 144 9.42 -14.74 6.57
N GLY A 145 9.21 -15.60 5.57
CA GLY A 145 10.00 -16.82 5.36
C GLY A 145 9.65 -17.95 6.32
N GLU A 146 8.40 -17.99 6.78
CA GLU A 146 7.87 -19.01 7.69
C GLU A 146 7.30 -20.24 6.96
N LEU A 147 7.21 -20.18 5.63
CA LEU A 147 6.73 -21.23 4.72
C LEU A 147 7.80 -21.66 3.71
#